data_AF-A0A956L8Q1-F1
#
_entry.id   AF-A0A956L8Q1-F1
#
_cell.length_a   1.000
_cell.length_b   1.000
_cell.length_c   1.000
_cell.angle_alpha   90.00
_cell.angle_beta   90.00
_cell.angle_gamma   90.00
#
_symmetry.space_group_name_H-M   'P 1'
#
loop_
_entity.id
_entity.type
_entity.pdbx_description
1 polymer ?
#
loop_
_entity_poly.entity_id
_entity_poly.type
_entity_poly.pdbx_seq_one_letter_code
_entity_poly.pdbx_strand_id
1 'polypeptide(L)'
;GPSHARTDERSRVEHAATVARTLLTELAPPPAPRAPAEALPDDQPIHPPTDAAEFERLQQAIRTAPLDELDGPARRLAAAEPDVWPQIREGLRAELRSPKGDYRSLLAVIGGDVPNRYGHFALSWKKAHGHSVKLSQDWMSDLLSLPPGRVSAGLLAVYRDCVLRTALLRAAAHVGAQDPARTGEVVATLLDVAYLHQGILRDEVGRALVAVGDEAIPHLLVESMTPPGPRKKDERDDVPLLRAQYAQLQLDKMDRLHPLRATAAVRDQPRLLARVLSAYATARPGEAAAVLLDFSDAPDATVRSAARSAFTAYVEGPPPPTKGRTIRLLGGGTGLALAHLSYRQRAGLAVRERMAAEVPDRLEPECEVEREDGSIDGACEGQPQRLTEAYFAWLDERRTSADAQAIDDALADPDVERRVARLDRLLVGNPALARADRLVPVYREAAEAAQARGDAARAGQLLRKAARLTEREQPHAGQELRVQALLAEASVPRLTPDGRRMLLSSAERLAPEDPRV
;
A
#
# COMPACT_ATOMS: atom_id res chain seq x y z
N GLY A 1 -32.08 -36.99 -45.21
CA GLY A 1 -33.22 -36.99 -44.28
C GLY A 1 -32.74 -36.65 -42.88
N PRO A 2 -33.46 -35.86 -42.08
CA PRO A 2 -32.91 -34.76 -41.27
C PRO A 2 -32.68 -35.12 -39.78
N SER A 3 -31.74 -36.03 -39.48
CA SER A 3 -31.51 -36.48 -38.09
C SER A 3 -30.36 -35.74 -37.38
N HIS A 4 -29.19 -35.58 -38.01
CA HIS A 4 -28.00 -35.05 -37.31
C HIS A 4 -27.97 -33.52 -37.13
N ALA A 5 -28.62 -32.76 -38.02
CA ALA A 5 -28.68 -31.30 -37.89
C ALA A 5 -29.56 -30.85 -36.70
N ARG A 6 -30.60 -31.62 -36.35
CA ARG A 6 -31.52 -31.29 -35.24
C ARG A 6 -30.92 -31.57 -33.86
N THR A 7 -30.02 -32.54 -33.74
CA THR A 7 -29.33 -32.86 -32.47
C THR A 7 -28.23 -31.85 -32.16
N ASP A 8 -27.56 -31.32 -33.18
CA ASP A 8 -26.51 -30.31 -33.01
C ASP A 8 -27.11 -28.94 -32.64
N GLU A 9 -28.29 -28.61 -33.18
CA GLU A 9 -29.00 -27.37 -32.85
C GLU A 9 -29.64 -27.41 -31.46
N ARG A 10 -30.18 -28.55 -31.01
CA ARG A 10 -30.63 -28.73 -29.62
C ARG A 10 -29.47 -28.62 -28.63
N SER A 11 -28.33 -29.25 -28.90
CA SER A 11 -27.14 -29.13 -28.05
C SER A 11 -26.62 -27.70 -27.99
N ARG A 12 -26.64 -26.96 -29.10
CA ARG A 12 -26.25 -25.53 -29.13
C ARG A 12 -27.21 -24.65 -28.34
N VAL A 13 -28.51 -24.90 -28.44
CA VAL A 13 -29.53 -24.18 -27.66
C VAL A 13 -29.41 -24.51 -26.16
N GLU A 14 -29.15 -25.76 -25.79
CA GLU A 14 -28.92 -26.16 -24.40
C GLU A 14 -27.63 -25.56 -23.84
N HIS A 15 -26.56 -25.52 -24.64
CA HIS A 15 -25.29 -24.91 -24.25
C HIS A 15 -25.43 -23.38 -24.11
N ALA A 16 -26.10 -22.72 -25.07
CA ALA A 16 -26.40 -21.29 -25.00
C ALA A 16 -27.31 -20.96 -23.80
N ALA A 17 -28.31 -21.79 -23.49
CA ALA A 17 -29.16 -21.62 -22.32
C ALA A 17 -28.44 -21.91 -20.99
N THR A 18 -27.36 -22.70 -21.02
CA THR A 18 -26.50 -22.94 -19.85
C THR A 18 -25.58 -21.75 -19.63
N VAL A 19 -24.91 -21.27 -20.68
CA VAL A 19 -24.05 -20.08 -20.63
C VAL A 19 -24.85 -18.83 -20.25
N ALA A 20 -26.04 -18.64 -20.80
CA ALA A 20 -26.92 -17.53 -20.45
C ALA A 20 -27.38 -17.60 -18.99
N ARG A 21 -27.66 -18.79 -18.45
CA ARG A 21 -27.97 -18.96 -17.01
C ARG A 21 -26.77 -18.66 -16.13
N THR A 22 -25.57 -19.10 -16.50
CA THR A 22 -24.35 -18.80 -15.75
C THR A 22 -24.08 -17.30 -15.73
N LEU A 23 -24.16 -16.62 -16.89
CA LEU A 23 -23.99 -15.17 -16.98
C LEU A 23 -25.08 -14.39 -16.23
N LEU A 24 -26.34 -14.84 -16.28
CA LEU A 24 -27.42 -14.24 -15.49
C LEU A 24 -27.27 -14.49 -13.98
N THR A 25 -26.59 -15.56 -13.58
CA THR A 25 -26.27 -15.85 -12.17
C THR A 25 -25.11 -14.98 -11.68
N GLU A 26 -24.14 -14.66 -12.55
CA GLU A 26 -23.04 -13.73 -12.25
C GLU A 26 -23.47 -12.25 -12.28
N LEU A 27 -24.51 -11.92 -13.06
CA LEU A 27 -25.11 -10.58 -13.12
C LEU A 27 -26.23 -10.36 -12.09
N ALA A 28 -26.69 -11.42 -11.42
CA ALA A 28 -27.61 -11.28 -10.30
C ALA A 28 -26.88 -10.53 -9.16
N PRO A 29 -27.52 -9.52 -8.53
CA PRO A 29 -26.95 -8.90 -7.36
C PRO A 29 -26.64 -10.01 -6.35
N PRO A 30 -25.46 -9.98 -5.69
CA PRO A 30 -25.06 -11.03 -4.76
C PRO A 30 -26.21 -11.23 -3.78
N PRO A 31 -26.57 -12.49 -3.45
CA PRO A 31 -27.56 -12.73 -2.41
C PRO A 31 -27.13 -11.91 -1.20
N ALA A 32 -28.04 -11.07 -0.70
CA ALA A 32 -27.79 -10.27 0.49
C ALA A 32 -27.09 -11.17 1.50
N PRO A 33 -25.93 -10.75 2.05
CA PRO A 33 -25.10 -11.61 2.88
C PRO A 33 -26.03 -12.30 3.86
N ARG A 34 -26.09 -13.63 3.75
CA ARG A 34 -26.84 -14.44 4.70
C ARG A 34 -26.29 -13.98 6.05
N ALA A 35 -27.17 -13.40 6.88
CA ALA A 35 -26.77 -12.91 8.18
C ALA A 35 -25.87 -13.98 8.79
N PRO A 36 -24.65 -13.63 9.23
CA PRO A 36 -23.76 -14.61 9.83
C PRO A 36 -24.61 -15.37 10.85
N ALA A 37 -24.59 -16.70 10.77
CA ALA A 37 -25.19 -17.52 11.81
C ALA A 37 -24.74 -16.91 13.13
N GLU A 38 -25.70 -16.42 13.92
CA GLU A 38 -25.44 -15.61 15.11
C GLU A 38 -24.27 -16.23 15.85
N ALA A 39 -23.11 -15.58 15.74
CA ALA A 39 -22.02 -15.84 16.63
C ALA A 39 -22.59 -15.54 18.01
N LEU A 40 -22.53 -16.52 18.91
CA LEU A 40 -22.85 -16.31 20.31
C LEU A 40 -22.19 -14.98 20.73
N PRO A 41 -22.95 -14.03 21.32
CA PRO A 41 -22.40 -12.74 21.69
C PRO A 41 -21.32 -12.98 22.75
N ASP A 42 -20.07 -12.82 22.33
CA ASP A 42 -18.88 -12.94 23.16
C ASP A 42 -18.68 -11.61 23.89
N ASP A 43 -19.61 -11.29 24.80
CA ASP A 43 -19.75 -10.00 25.49
C ASP A 43 -18.70 -9.76 26.60
N GLN A 44 -17.65 -10.59 26.68
CA GLN A 44 -16.54 -10.30 27.59
C GLN A 44 -15.51 -9.38 26.90
N PRO A 45 -15.14 -8.25 27.52
CA PRO A 45 -14.10 -7.39 26.98
C PRO A 45 -12.78 -8.18 26.89
N ILE A 46 -12.28 -8.36 25.67
CA ILE A 46 -10.97 -8.97 25.44
C ILE A 46 -9.92 -7.97 25.88
N HIS A 47 -9.21 -8.27 26.97
CA HIS A 47 -8.11 -7.46 27.46
C HIS A 47 -6.79 -7.91 26.80
N PRO A 48 -6.23 -7.17 25.83
CA PRO A 48 -4.98 -7.57 25.19
C PRO A 48 -3.80 -7.49 26.19
N PRO A 49 -2.74 -8.29 26.01
CA PRO A 49 -1.55 -8.19 26.84
C PRO A 49 -0.88 -6.83 26.65
N THR A 50 -0.63 -6.12 27.74
CA THR A 50 -0.01 -4.78 27.70
C THR A 50 1.51 -4.82 27.85
N ASP A 51 2.07 -5.95 28.29
CA ASP A 51 3.51 -6.12 28.47
C ASP A 51 4.00 -7.54 28.14
N ALA A 52 5.33 -7.67 28.06
CA ALA A 52 5.99 -8.94 27.75
C ALA A 52 5.71 -10.04 28.78
N ALA A 53 5.62 -9.69 30.07
CA ALA A 53 5.41 -10.66 31.14
C ALA A 53 3.99 -11.22 31.09
N GLU A 54 2.99 -10.39 30.79
CA GLU A 54 1.62 -10.80 30.55
C GLU A 54 1.50 -11.69 29.31
N PHE A 55 2.16 -11.30 28.22
CA PHE A 55 2.22 -12.10 27.01
C PHE A 55 2.79 -13.50 27.27
N GLU A 56 3.89 -13.60 28.02
CA GLU A 56 4.48 -14.89 28.43
C GLU A 56 3.56 -15.72 29.32
N ARG A 57 2.85 -15.08 30.28
CA ARG A 57 1.85 -15.77 31.11
C ARG A 57 0.74 -16.38 30.27
N LEU A 58 0.25 -15.67 29.26
CA LEU A 58 -0.79 -16.18 28.35
C LEU A 58 -0.29 -17.35 27.50
N GLN A 59 0.95 -17.28 26.97
CA GLN A 59 1.54 -18.43 26.27
C GLN A 59 1.65 -19.66 27.18
N GLN A 60 2.08 -19.45 28.43
CA GLN A 60 2.21 -20.53 29.40
C GLN A 60 0.84 -21.11 29.80
N ALA A 61 -0.19 -20.26 29.91
CA ALA A 61 -1.56 -20.70 30.14
C ALA A 61 -2.02 -21.63 29.00
N ILE A 62 -1.80 -21.28 27.73
CA ILE A 62 -2.18 -22.16 26.60
C ILE A 62 -1.44 -23.50 26.66
N ARG A 63 -0.19 -23.52 27.12
CA ARG A 63 0.61 -24.76 27.23
C ARG A 63 0.18 -25.68 28.38
N THR A 64 -0.44 -25.15 29.43
CA THR A 64 -0.63 -25.91 30.69
C THR A 64 -2.07 -25.98 31.20
N ALA A 65 -2.93 -25.00 30.87
CA ALA A 65 -4.30 -24.93 31.36
C ALA A 65 -5.17 -26.10 30.85
N PRO A 66 -6.28 -26.45 31.52
CA PRO A 66 -7.29 -27.36 30.97
C PRO A 66 -7.72 -26.99 29.54
N LEU A 67 -8.11 -27.97 28.72
CA LEU A 67 -8.41 -27.72 27.29
C LEU A 67 -9.62 -26.80 27.09
N ASP A 68 -10.58 -26.87 28.00
CA ASP A 68 -11.78 -26.03 28.07
C ASP A 68 -11.50 -24.59 28.49
N GLU A 69 -10.31 -24.30 29.02
CA GLU A 69 -9.90 -22.95 29.45
C GLU A 69 -8.96 -22.26 28.44
N LEU A 70 -8.73 -22.85 27.26
CA LEU A 70 -7.78 -22.29 26.27
C LEU A 70 -8.32 -21.07 25.52
N ASP A 71 -9.64 -20.95 25.43
CA ASP A 71 -10.30 -19.93 24.60
C ASP A 71 -9.93 -18.50 25.04
N GLY A 72 -10.04 -18.20 26.34
CA GLY A 72 -9.70 -16.90 26.91
C GLY A 72 -8.25 -16.47 26.63
N PRO A 73 -7.23 -17.25 27.05
CA PRO A 73 -5.84 -16.93 26.76
C PRO A 73 -5.52 -16.81 25.26
N ALA A 74 -6.09 -17.66 24.42
CA ALA A 74 -5.86 -17.61 22.97
C ALA A 74 -6.43 -16.34 22.33
N ARG A 75 -7.66 -15.94 22.69
CA ARG A 75 -8.28 -14.69 22.19
C ARG A 75 -7.51 -13.46 22.65
N ARG A 76 -7.06 -13.43 23.91
CA ARG A 76 -6.24 -12.33 24.44
C ARG A 76 -4.90 -12.21 23.71
N LEU A 77 -4.22 -13.32 23.44
CA LEU A 77 -3.00 -13.30 22.60
C LEU A 77 -3.29 -12.84 21.18
N ALA A 78 -4.38 -13.30 20.57
CA ALA A 78 -4.75 -12.92 19.21
C ALA A 78 -5.04 -11.42 19.05
N ALA A 79 -5.45 -10.76 20.13
CA ALA A 79 -5.69 -9.31 20.20
C ALA A 79 -4.46 -8.50 20.65
N ALA A 80 -3.26 -9.10 20.72
CA ALA A 80 -2.08 -8.41 21.24
C ALA A 80 -1.69 -7.16 20.44
N GLU A 81 -1.30 -6.12 21.17
CA GLU A 81 -0.95 -4.79 20.65
C GLU A 81 0.48 -4.72 20.08
N PRO A 82 0.83 -3.69 19.29
CA PRO A 82 2.15 -3.55 18.64
C PRO A 82 3.36 -3.59 19.59
N ASP A 83 3.20 -3.21 20.86
CA ASP A 83 4.28 -3.14 21.84
C ASP A 83 4.90 -4.50 22.16
N VAL A 84 4.13 -5.59 22.06
CA VAL A 84 4.60 -6.97 22.30
C VAL A 84 5.01 -7.70 21.02
N TRP A 85 5.16 -6.97 19.90
CA TRP A 85 5.63 -7.53 18.63
C TRP A 85 6.92 -8.38 18.74
N PRO A 86 7.97 -7.98 19.49
CA PRO A 86 9.18 -8.79 19.63
C PRO A 86 8.88 -10.22 20.12
N GLN A 87 7.97 -10.36 21.09
CA GLN A 87 7.57 -11.64 21.66
C GLN A 87 6.69 -12.44 20.68
N ILE A 88 5.79 -11.78 19.95
CA ILE A 88 5.00 -12.41 18.87
C ILE A 88 5.94 -13.01 17.81
N ARG A 89 6.90 -12.21 17.33
CA ARG A 89 7.87 -12.60 16.31
C ARG A 89 8.72 -13.79 16.75
N GLU A 90 9.22 -13.78 17.97
CA GLU A 90 9.99 -14.89 18.54
C GLU A 90 9.13 -16.17 18.65
N GLY A 91 7.93 -16.03 19.21
CA GLY A 91 6.98 -17.14 19.35
C GLY A 91 6.60 -17.76 18.01
N LEU A 92 6.43 -16.97 16.96
CA LEU A 92 6.14 -17.43 15.60
C LEU A 92 7.31 -18.18 14.96
N ARG A 93 8.55 -17.79 15.26
CA ARG A 93 9.77 -18.40 14.69
C ARG A 93 10.28 -19.62 15.47
N ALA A 94 9.76 -19.86 16.67
CA ALA A 94 10.14 -21.01 17.48
C ALA A 94 9.89 -22.34 16.73
N GLU A 95 10.76 -23.33 16.92
CA GLU A 95 10.67 -24.64 16.27
C GLU A 95 9.44 -25.44 16.73
N LEU A 96 8.83 -26.20 15.80
CA LEU A 96 7.75 -27.14 16.12
C LEU A 96 8.34 -28.50 16.47
N ARG A 97 8.07 -28.99 17.69
CA ARG A 97 8.76 -30.18 18.25
C ARG A 97 8.25 -31.52 17.72
N SER A 98 6.99 -31.59 17.30
CA SER A 98 6.38 -32.84 16.84
C SER A 98 6.55 -33.06 15.32
N PRO A 99 6.56 -34.32 14.85
CA PRO A 99 6.59 -34.63 13.42
C PRO A 99 5.45 -33.98 12.63
N LYS A 100 5.70 -33.60 11.37
CA LYS A 100 4.70 -33.02 10.46
C LYS A 100 3.42 -33.88 10.32
N GLY A 101 3.57 -35.20 10.39
CA GLY A 101 2.45 -36.14 10.31
C GLY A 101 1.40 -35.91 11.40
N ASP A 102 1.83 -35.57 12.60
CA ASP A 102 0.94 -35.37 13.76
C ASP A 102 0.14 -34.08 13.61
N TYR A 103 0.81 -32.99 13.23
CA TYR A 103 0.16 -31.72 12.89
C TYR A 103 -0.86 -31.89 11.76
N ARG A 104 -0.46 -32.58 10.68
CA ARG A 104 -1.36 -32.83 9.55
C ARG A 104 -2.58 -33.65 9.97
N SER A 105 -2.40 -34.64 10.83
CA SER A 105 -3.49 -35.50 11.31
C SER A 105 -4.47 -34.71 12.17
N LEU A 106 -3.97 -33.87 13.07
CA LEU A 106 -4.81 -32.98 13.87
C LEU A 106 -5.57 -31.95 13.02
N LEU A 107 -4.85 -31.23 12.15
CA LEU A 107 -5.45 -30.18 11.30
C LEU A 107 -6.48 -30.76 10.32
N ALA A 108 -6.34 -32.01 9.89
CA ALA A 108 -7.35 -32.67 9.07
C ALA A 108 -8.73 -32.77 9.77
N VAL A 109 -8.77 -32.86 11.11
CA VAL A 109 -10.04 -32.96 11.88
C VAL A 109 -10.87 -31.68 11.77
N ILE A 110 -10.20 -30.53 11.76
CA ILE A 110 -10.85 -29.22 11.58
C ILE A 110 -11.07 -28.89 10.09
N GLY A 111 -10.49 -29.67 9.17
CA GLY A 111 -10.50 -29.35 7.74
C GLY A 111 -9.45 -28.29 7.36
N GLY A 112 -8.35 -28.20 8.11
CA GLY A 112 -7.20 -27.37 7.79
C GLY A 112 -6.44 -27.91 6.59
N ASP A 113 -6.15 -27.04 5.61
CA ASP A 113 -5.50 -27.44 4.37
C ASP A 113 -3.98 -27.37 4.49
N VAL A 114 -3.36 -28.54 4.63
CA VAL A 114 -1.91 -28.68 4.75
C VAL A 114 -1.33 -29.09 3.39
N PRO A 115 -0.30 -28.39 2.88
CA PRO A 115 0.28 -28.73 1.59
C PRO A 115 0.93 -30.11 1.59
N ASN A 116 0.76 -30.83 0.49
CA ASN A 116 1.42 -32.11 0.27
C ASN A 116 2.94 -31.93 0.00
N ARG A 117 3.67 -33.03 -0.27
CA ARG A 117 5.12 -32.99 -0.56
C ARG A 117 5.51 -32.14 -1.78
N TYR A 118 4.54 -31.80 -2.62
CA TYR A 118 4.70 -30.97 -3.82
C TYR A 118 4.24 -29.53 -3.60
N GLY A 119 3.84 -29.17 -2.38
CA GLY A 119 3.32 -27.84 -2.09
C GLY A 119 1.89 -27.61 -2.57
N HIS A 120 1.12 -28.64 -2.91
CA HIS A 120 -0.28 -28.49 -3.33
C HIS A 120 -1.26 -28.66 -2.18
N PHE A 121 -2.26 -27.77 -2.15
CA PHE A 121 -3.37 -27.72 -1.20
C PHE A 121 -4.54 -28.56 -1.72
N ALA A 122 -4.79 -29.70 -1.08
CA ALA A 122 -5.73 -30.69 -1.60
C ALA A 122 -7.19 -30.34 -1.30
N LEU A 123 -7.48 -29.75 -0.13
CA LEU A 123 -8.85 -29.46 0.28
C LEU A 123 -9.43 -28.27 -0.49
N SER A 124 -8.64 -27.21 -0.66
CA SER A 124 -9.00 -26.02 -1.42
C SER A 124 -9.24 -26.36 -2.88
N TRP A 125 -8.34 -27.16 -3.48
CA TRP A 125 -8.54 -27.64 -4.85
C TRP A 125 -9.83 -28.45 -4.98
N LYS A 126 -10.08 -29.41 -4.08
CA LYS A 126 -11.30 -30.22 -4.10
C LYS A 126 -12.56 -29.35 -3.98
N LYS A 127 -12.57 -28.38 -3.07
CA LYS A 127 -13.70 -27.46 -2.87
C LYS A 127 -13.95 -26.60 -4.12
N ALA A 128 -12.89 -26.08 -4.74
CA ALA A 128 -13.00 -25.28 -5.96
C ALA A 128 -13.57 -26.06 -7.16
N HIS A 129 -13.40 -27.39 -7.19
CA HIS A 129 -13.93 -28.28 -8.23
C HIS A 129 -15.28 -28.93 -7.84
N GLY A 130 -15.98 -28.36 -6.87
CA GLY A 130 -17.34 -28.78 -6.49
C GLY A 130 -17.40 -30.06 -5.64
N HIS A 131 -16.27 -30.57 -5.13
CA HIS A 131 -16.30 -31.72 -4.23
C HIS A 131 -16.75 -31.32 -2.82
N SER A 132 -17.59 -32.14 -2.21
CA SER A 132 -18.03 -31.97 -0.81
C SER A 132 -16.90 -32.33 0.17
N VAL A 133 -16.08 -31.34 0.53
CA VAL A 133 -15.01 -31.46 1.54
C VAL A 133 -15.15 -30.39 2.62
N LYS A 134 -14.83 -30.75 3.87
CA LYS A 134 -14.71 -29.77 4.97
C LYS A 134 -13.42 -28.96 4.77
N LEU A 135 -13.55 -27.66 4.59
CA LEU A 135 -12.43 -26.71 4.53
C LEU A 135 -12.66 -25.63 5.57
N SER A 136 -11.81 -25.63 6.60
CA SER A 136 -11.83 -24.64 7.67
C SER A 136 -11.73 -23.23 7.11
N GLN A 137 -12.52 -22.30 7.67
CA GLN A 137 -12.42 -20.86 7.38
C GLN A 137 -11.66 -20.10 8.48
N ASP A 138 -11.52 -20.71 9.65
CA ASP A 138 -10.90 -20.14 10.82
C ASP A 138 -10.28 -21.26 11.64
N TRP A 139 -8.96 -21.47 11.53
CA TRP A 139 -8.31 -22.55 12.25
C TRP A 139 -8.39 -22.35 13.76
N MET A 140 -8.25 -21.12 14.26
CA MET A 140 -8.28 -20.86 15.71
C MET A 140 -9.65 -21.20 16.30
N SER A 141 -10.73 -20.68 15.71
CA SER A 141 -12.10 -20.94 16.15
C SER A 141 -12.46 -22.42 16.01
N ASP A 142 -12.08 -23.06 14.90
CA ASP A 142 -12.37 -24.49 14.70
C ASP A 142 -11.58 -25.38 15.67
N LEU A 143 -10.34 -25.00 16.04
CA LEU A 143 -9.54 -25.69 17.06
C LEU A 143 -10.14 -25.54 18.45
N LEU A 144 -10.51 -24.32 18.85
CA LEU A 144 -11.11 -24.04 20.15
C LEU A 144 -12.50 -24.68 20.30
N SER A 145 -13.20 -24.88 19.19
CA SER A 145 -14.50 -25.59 19.15
C SER A 145 -14.37 -27.12 19.13
N LEU A 146 -13.17 -27.69 19.08
CA LEU A 146 -13.00 -29.15 19.11
C LEU A 146 -13.39 -29.71 20.49
N PRO A 147 -14.29 -30.71 20.56
CA PRO A 147 -14.55 -31.39 21.81
C PRO A 147 -13.27 -32.03 22.36
N PRO A 148 -12.94 -31.90 23.66
CA PRO A 148 -11.72 -32.45 24.25
C PRO A 148 -11.50 -33.94 23.94
N GLY A 149 -12.57 -34.73 23.93
CA GLY A 149 -12.53 -36.16 23.60
C GLY A 149 -12.17 -36.49 22.14
N ARG A 150 -12.14 -35.51 21.24
CA ARG A 150 -11.69 -35.68 19.84
C ARG A 150 -10.17 -35.54 19.70
N VAL A 151 -9.47 -35.03 20.72
CA VAL A 151 -8.02 -34.90 20.72
C VAL A 151 -7.43 -36.07 21.49
N SER A 152 -6.67 -36.93 20.81
CA SER A 152 -6.01 -38.06 21.46
C SER A 152 -4.90 -37.58 22.40
N ALA A 153 -4.61 -38.35 23.46
CA ALA A 153 -3.58 -37.98 24.45
C ALA A 153 -2.21 -37.68 23.82
N GLY A 154 -1.83 -38.42 22.76
CA GLY A 154 -0.58 -38.21 22.02
C GLY A 154 -0.55 -36.93 21.18
N LEU A 155 -1.70 -36.34 20.85
CA LEU A 155 -1.80 -35.10 20.07
C LEU A 155 -2.06 -33.86 20.93
N LEU A 156 -2.14 -33.98 22.26
CA LEU A 156 -2.43 -32.85 23.15
C LEU A 156 -1.42 -31.72 23.03
N ALA A 157 -0.12 -32.05 22.96
CA ALA A 157 0.94 -31.06 22.77
C ALA A 157 0.81 -30.35 21.41
N VAL A 158 0.55 -31.12 20.35
CA VAL A 158 0.35 -30.61 18.98
C VAL A 158 -0.86 -29.69 18.92
N TYR A 159 -1.95 -30.04 19.62
CA TYR A 159 -3.15 -29.22 19.70
C TYR A 159 -2.89 -27.87 20.34
N ARG A 160 -2.23 -27.84 21.49
CA ARG A 160 -1.85 -26.60 22.16
C ARG A 160 -0.92 -25.75 21.31
N ASP A 161 0.04 -26.38 20.63
CA ASP A 161 0.93 -25.68 19.69
C ASP A 161 0.13 -25.08 18.52
N CYS A 162 -0.84 -25.79 17.94
CA CYS A 162 -1.71 -25.25 16.89
C CYS A 162 -2.55 -24.05 17.37
N VAL A 163 -3.16 -24.13 18.57
CA VAL A 163 -3.92 -23.02 19.16
C VAL A 163 -3.01 -21.82 19.39
N LEU A 164 -1.82 -22.03 19.97
CA LEU A 164 -0.85 -20.97 20.18
C LEU A 164 -0.42 -20.32 18.86
N ARG A 165 -0.08 -21.11 17.84
CA ARG A 165 0.41 -20.57 16.55
C ARG A 165 -0.67 -19.79 15.80
N THR A 166 -1.91 -20.27 15.79
CA THR A 166 -3.03 -19.55 15.16
C THR A 166 -3.33 -18.24 15.88
N ALA A 167 -3.28 -18.21 17.21
CA ALA A 167 -3.38 -16.97 17.99
C ALA A 167 -2.24 -15.99 17.69
N LEU A 168 -0.99 -16.45 17.63
CA LEU A 168 0.17 -15.61 17.29
C LEU A 168 0.11 -15.06 15.85
N LEU A 169 -0.39 -15.86 14.89
CA LEU A 169 -0.55 -15.41 13.50
C LEU A 169 -1.61 -14.29 13.39
N ARG A 170 -2.70 -14.39 14.16
CA ARG A 170 -3.70 -13.33 14.27
C ARG A 170 -3.16 -12.07 14.93
N ALA A 171 -2.41 -12.24 16.02
CA ALA A 171 -1.72 -11.14 16.68
C ALA A 171 -0.79 -10.40 15.70
N ALA A 172 0.00 -11.14 14.92
CA ALA A 172 0.86 -10.56 13.90
C ALA A 172 0.07 -9.79 12.83
N ALA A 173 -1.04 -10.35 12.35
CA ALA A 173 -1.90 -9.66 11.39
C ALA A 173 -2.47 -8.36 11.96
N HIS A 174 -2.93 -8.40 13.21
CA HIS A 174 -3.45 -7.23 13.93
C HIS A 174 -2.37 -6.14 14.07
N VAL A 175 -1.18 -6.49 14.55
CA VAL A 175 -0.05 -5.56 14.65
C VAL A 175 0.30 -4.96 13.29
N GLY A 176 0.35 -5.78 12.23
CA GLY A 176 0.67 -5.31 10.88
C GLY A 176 -0.36 -4.32 10.31
N ALA A 177 -1.62 -4.44 10.71
CA ALA A 177 -2.70 -3.55 10.31
C ALA A 177 -2.75 -2.24 11.14
N GLN A 178 -2.42 -2.30 12.43
CA GLN A 178 -2.48 -1.16 13.35
C GLN A 178 -1.22 -0.27 13.32
N ASP A 179 -0.03 -0.84 13.09
CA ASP A 179 1.23 -0.11 13.08
C ASP A 179 1.91 -0.16 11.68
N PRO A 180 1.66 0.86 10.83
CA PRO A 180 2.24 0.93 9.50
C PRO A 180 3.77 0.94 9.43
N ALA A 181 4.45 1.30 10.53
CA ALA A 181 5.91 1.32 10.60
C ALA A 181 6.47 -0.10 10.75
N ARG A 182 5.71 -1.02 11.36
CA ARG A 182 6.10 -2.42 11.58
C ARG A 182 5.60 -3.37 10.49
N THR A 183 4.65 -2.98 9.66
CA THR A 183 4.04 -3.85 8.64
C THR A 183 5.07 -4.61 7.79
N GLY A 184 6.17 -3.96 7.39
CA GLY A 184 7.21 -4.61 6.59
C GLY A 184 7.90 -5.76 7.32
N GLU A 185 8.20 -5.57 8.60
CA GLU A 185 8.80 -6.60 9.45
C GLU A 185 7.82 -7.76 9.71
N VAL A 186 6.54 -7.42 9.92
CA VAL A 186 5.45 -8.39 10.09
C VAL A 186 5.31 -9.26 8.84
N VAL A 187 5.18 -8.65 7.65
CA VAL A 187 5.08 -9.37 6.37
C VAL A 187 6.29 -10.28 6.17
N ALA A 188 7.50 -9.75 6.38
CA ALA A 188 8.73 -10.54 6.25
C ALA A 188 8.76 -11.74 7.20
N THR A 189 8.31 -11.56 8.45
CA THR A 189 8.22 -12.64 9.45
C THR A 189 7.19 -13.68 9.05
N LEU A 190 6.00 -13.26 8.60
CA LEU A 190 4.95 -14.18 8.15
C LEU A 190 5.42 -15.00 6.95
N LEU A 191 6.13 -14.39 6.01
CA LEU A 191 6.73 -15.10 4.87
C LEU A 191 7.80 -16.13 5.29
N ASP A 192 8.60 -15.86 6.31
CA ASP A 192 9.52 -16.86 6.90
C ASP A 192 8.74 -18.04 7.50
N VAL A 193 7.69 -17.72 8.27
CA VAL A 193 6.85 -18.71 8.95
C VAL A 193 6.11 -19.61 7.96
N ALA A 194 5.77 -19.10 6.77
CA ALA A 194 5.07 -19.83 5.71
C ALA A 194 5.75 -21.15 5.32
N TYR A 195 7.08 -21.24 5.46
CA TYR A 195 7.88 -22.40 5.07
C TYR A 195 8.48 -23.15 6.27
N LEU A 196 8.25 -22.68 7.50
CA LEU A 196 8.62 -23.43 8.70
C LEU A 196 7.93 -24.79 8.72
N HIS A 197 8.65 -25.79 9.23
CA HIS A 197 8.18 -27.17 9.36
C HIS A 197 7.54 -27.73 8.08
N GLN A 198 8.19 -27.45 6.93
CA GLN A 198 7.73 -27.85 5.60
C GLN A 198 6.34 -27.29 5.23
N GLY A 199 6.06 -26.06 5.66
CA GLY A 199 4.87 -25.28 5.29
C GLY A 199 3.56 -25.75 5.93
N ILE A 200 3.62 -26.35 7.13
CA ILE A 200 2.42 -26.83 7.83
C ILE A 200 1.40 -25.71 8.10
N LEU A 201 1.88 -24.51 8.42
CA LEU A 201 1.05 -23.34 8.74
C LEU A 201 0.74 -22.47 7.51
N ARG A 202 1.14 -22.88 6.31
CA ARG A 202 1.14 -22.00 5.13
C ARG A 202 -0.24 -21.45 4.80
N ASP A 203 -1.31 -22.24 4.95
CA ASP A 203 -2.68 -21.74 4.72
C ASP A 203 -3.04 -20.60 5.70
N GLU A 204 -2.85 -20.83 7.00
CA GLU A 204 -3.14 -19.83 8.05
C GLU A 204 -2.24 -18.58 7.93
N VAL A 205 -0.97 -18.75 7.55
CA VAL A 205 -0.08 -17.62 7.25
C VAL A 205 -0.63 -16.79 6.08
N GLY A 206 -1.18 -17.43 5.05
CA GLY A 206 -1.83 -16.72 3.95
C GLY A 206 -3.03 -15.90 4.43
N ARG A 207 -3.85 -16.46 5.32
CA ARG A 207 -4.97 -15.73 5.95
C ARG A 207 -4.48 -14.56 6.80
N ALA A 208 -3.41 -14.75 7.57
CA ALA A 208 -2.80 -13.68 8.36
C ALA A 208 -2.28 -12.54 7.47
N LEU A 209 -1.59 -12.87 6.36
CA LEU A 209 -1.13 -11.87 5.39
C LEU A 209 -2.31 -11.11 4.74
N VAL A 210 -3.39 -11.79 4.38
CA VAL A 210 -4.61 -11.15 3.88
C VAL A 210 -5.25 -10.25 4.96
N ALA A 211 -5.23 -10.67 6.22
CA ALA A 211 -5.80 -9.93 7.35
C ALA A 211 -4.98 -8.68 7.74
N VAL A 212 -3.69 -8.60 7.39
CA VAL A 212 -2.93 -7.33 7.46
C VAL A 212 -3.57 -6.26 6.55
N GLY A 213 -4.23 -6.69 5.46
CA GLY A 213 -4.93 -5.81 4.53
C GLY A 213 -4.00 -5.07 3.56
N ASP A 214 -4.47 -3.93 3.05
CA ASP A 214 -3.78 -3.22 1.96
C ASP A 214 -2.41 -2.64 2.38
N GLU A 215 -2.14 -2.45 3.69
CA GLU A 215 -0.80 -2.07 4.19
C GLU A 215 0.28 -3.10 3.85
N ALA A 216 -0.09 -4.37 3.61
CA ALA A 216 0.85 -5.42 3.20
C ALA A 216 1.33 -5.26 1.75
N ILE A 217 0.56 -4.61 0.88
CA ILE A 217 0.83 -4.51 -0.57
C ILE A 217 2.26 -4.05 -0.89
N PRO A 218 2.75 -2.89 -0.40
CA PRO A 218 4.08 -2.40 -0.77
C PRO A 218 5.19 -3.39 -0.36
N HIS A 219 5.01 -4.08 0.75
CA HIS A 219 5.98 -5.05 1.25
C HIS A 219 5.94 -6.36 0.48
N LEU A 220 4.75 -6.88 0.18
CA LEU A 220 4.58 -8.07 -0.65
C LEU A 220 5.08 -7.87 -2.07
N LEU A 221 4.94 -6.66 -2.65
CA LEU A 221 5.48 -6.34 -3.98
C LEU A 221 7.00 -6.48 -4.00
N VAL A 222 7.70 -5.91 -3.01
CA VAL A 222 9.17 -6.01 -2.91
C VAL A 222 9.58 -7.46 -2.67
N GLU A 223 8.90 -8.17 -1.77
CA GLU A 223 9.20 -9.58 -1.46
C GLU A 223 8.90 -10.53 -2.62
N SER A 224 7.99 -10.16 -3.54
CA SER A 224 7.67 -10.96 -4.73
C SER A 224 8.77 -10.97 -5.80
N MET A 225 9.80 -10.14 -5.64
CA MET A 225 10.91 -10.10 -6.58
C MET A 225 11.69 -11.40 -6.56
N THR A 226 11.95 -11.96 -7.75
CA THR A 226 12.80 -13.15 -7.87
C THR A 226 14.23 -12.82 -7.41
N PRO A 227 14.78 -13.56 -6.45
CA PRO A 227 16.12 -13.30 -5.94
C PRO A 227 17.19 -13.53 -7.04
N PRO A 228 18.25 -12.70 -7.09
CA PRO A 228 19.35 -12.90 -8.01
C PRO A 228 20.22 -14.08 -7.56
N GLY A 229 20.68 -14.92 -8.50
CA GLY A 229 21.64 -15.99 -8.21
C GLY A 229 21.43 -17.26 -9.03
N PRO A 230 22.37 -18.23 -8.93
CA PRO A 230 22.22 -19.53 -9.55
C PRO A 230 21.04 -20.27 -8.91
N ARG A 231 20.10 -20.72 -9.74
CA ARG A 231 18.98 -21.55 -9.26
C ARG A 231 19.50 -22.87 -8.74
N LYS A 232 18.92 -23.34 -7.63
CA LYS A 232 19.17 -24.72 -7.18
C LYS A 232 18.56 -25.72 -8.16
N LYS A 233 19.14 -26.93 -8.18
CA LYS A 233 18.70 -28.02 -9.07
C LYS A 233 17.27 -28.48 -8.76
N ASP A 234 16.87 -28.44 -7.48
CA ASP A 234 15.47 -28.58 -7.06
C ASP A 234 14.98 -27.22 -6.53
N GLU A 235 13.92 -26.69 -7.14
CA GLU A 235 13.29 -25.43 -6.72
C GLU A 235 12.78 -25.50 -5.27
N ARG A 236 12.51 -26.71 -4.75
CA ARG A 236 12.08 -26.93 -3.37
C ARG A 236 13.12 -26.54 -2.32
N ASP A 237 14.39 -26.57 -2.69
CA ASP A 237 15.49 -26.22 -1.79
C ASP A 237 15.80 -24.71 -1.84
N ASP A 238 15.19 -23.98 -2.79
CA ASP A 238 15.38 -22.54 -3.00
C ASP A 238 14.34 -21.75 -2.20
N VAL A 239 14.53 -21.71 -0.88
CA VAL A 239 13.64 -20.99 0.06
C VAL A 239 13.42 -19.52 -0.36
N PRO A 240 14.44 -18.75 -0.78
CA PRO A 240 14.23 -17.39 -1.30
C PRO A 240 13.28 -17.33 -2.51
N LEU A 241 13.42 -18.25 -3.48
CA LEU A 241 12.52 -18.31 -4.63
C LEU A 241 11.08 -18.66 -4.21
N LEU A 242 10.93 -19.64 -3.33
CA LEU A 242 9.63 -20.05 -2.80
C LEU A 242 8.94 -18.91 -2.04
N ARG A 243 9.70 -18.16 -1.25
CA ARG A 243 9.23 -16.95 -0.54
C ARG A 243 8.69 -15.92 -1.52
N ALA A 244 9.41 -15.62 -2.60
CA ALA A 244 8.98 -14.66 -3.62
C ALA A 244 7.71 -15.11 -4.35
N GLN A 245 7.65 -16.38 -4.76
CA GLN A 245 6.45 -16.96 -5.38
C GLN A 245 5.24 -16.92 -4.43
N TYR A 246 5.48 -17.14 -3.14
CA TYR A 246 4.41 -17.10 -2.14
C TYR A 246 3.87 -15.69 -1.90
N ALA A 247 4.75 -14.67 -1.88
CA ALA A 247 4.34 -13.27 -1.82
C ALA A 247 3.51 -12.88 -3.06
N GLN A 248 3.91 -13.32 -4.25
CA GLN A 248 3.14 -13.13 -5.48
C GLN A 248 1.75 -13.79 -5.40
N LEU A 249 1.68 -15.02 -4.87
CA LEU A 249 0.41 -15.72 -4.65
C LEU A 249 -0.49 -14.97 -3.66
N GLN A 250 0.06 -14.35 -2.61
CA GLN A 250 -0.76 -13.57 -1.69
C GLN A 250 -1.30 -12.30 -2.33
N LEU A 251 -0.49 -11.59 -3.13
CA LEU A 251 -0.96 -10.45 -3.90
C LEU A 251 -2.09 -10.84 -4.86
N ASP A 252 -2.00 -12.00 -5.51
CA ASP A 252 -3.04 -12.52 -6.38
C ASP A 252 -4.34 -12.83 -5.61
N LYS A 253 -4.22 -13.52 -4.45
CA LYS A 253 -5.36 -13.80 -3.57
C LYS A 253 -6.05 -12.54 -3.06
N MET A 254 -5.31 -11.45 -2.85
CA MET A 254 -5.86 -10.16 -2.44
C MET A 254 -6.45 -9.36 -3.63
N ASP A 255 -6.33 -9.84 -4.88
CA ASP A 255 -6.60 -9.07 -6.09
C ASP A 255 -5.79 -7.76 -6.14
N ARG A 256 -4.50 -7.84 -5.78
CA ARG A 256 -3.53 -6.73 -5.73
C ARG A 256 -2.29 -6.99 -6.56
N LEU A 257 -2.24 -8.10 -7.30
CA LEU A 257 -1.11 -8.40 -8.18
C LEU A 257 -1.03 -7.42 -9.36
N HIS A 258 -2.18 -7.02 -9.92
CA HIS A 258 -2.23 -6.07 -11.02
C HIS A 258 -2.13 -4.62 -10.54
N PRO A 259 -1.24 -3.79 -11.12
CA PRO A 259 -1.01 -2.42 -10.66
C PRO A 259 -2.25 -1.52 -10.62
N LEU A 260 -3.16 -1.68 -11.57
CA LEU A 260 -4.41 -0.93 -11.60
C LEU A 260 -5.33 -1.27 -10.42
N ARG A 261 -5.43 -2.56 -10.06
CA ARG A 261 -6.25 -3.02 -8.92
C ARG A 261 -5.63 -2.61 -7.59
N ALA A 262 -4.31 -2.75 -7.46
CA ALA A 262 -3.57 -2.35 -6.27
C ALA A 262 -3.70 -0.85 -5.98
N THR A 263 -3.45 0.00 -6.97
CA THR A 263 -3.55 1.46 -6.80
C THR A 263 -5.00 1.94 -6.61
N ALA A 264 -5.98 1.26 -7.21
CA ALA A 264 -7.39 1.55 -6.97
C ALA A 264 -7.82 1.28 -5.53
N ALA A 265 -7.34 0.19 -4.91
CA ALA A 265 -7.67 -0.17 -3.54
C ALA A 265 -7.20 0.86 -2.49
N VAL A 266 -6.06 1.51 -2.75
CA VAL A 266 -5.43 2.46 -1.81
C VAL A 266 -5.57 3.92 -2.23
N ARG A 267 -6.41 4.21 -3.23
CA ARG A 267 -6.51 5.54 -3.86
C ARG A 267 -6.83 6.65 -2.85
N ASP A 268 -7.72 6.37 -1.90
CA ASP A 268 -8.19 7.35 -0.90
C ASP A 268 -7.22 7.52 0.28
N GLN A 269 -6.08 6.83 0.25
CA GLN A 269 -5.06 6.86 1.29
C GLN A 269 -3.72 7.35 0.72
N PRO A 270 -3.49 8.68 0.59
CA PRO A 270 -2.33 9.23 -0.11
C PRO A 270 -0.99 8.70 0.40
N ARG A 271 -0.87 8.50 1.73
CA ARG A 271 0.31 7.90 2.37
C ARG A 271 0.59 6.49 1.84
N LEU A 272 -0.42 5.62 1.83
CA LEU A 272 -0.28 4.23 1.40
C LEU A 272 -0.12 4.14 -0.12
N LEU A 273 -0.88 4.92 -0.89
CA LEU A 273 -0.71 5.02 -2.34
C LEU A 273 0.72 5.42 -2.72
N ALA A 274 1.29 6.44 -2.08
CA ALA A 274 2.67 6.83 -2.30
C ALA A 274 3.66 5.68 -2.02
N ARG A 275 3.47 4.91 -0.93
CA ARG A 275 4.29 3.72 -0.63
C ARG A 275 4.17 2.64 -1.70
N VAL A 276 2.96 2.37 -2.21
CA VAL A 276 2.74 1.39 -3.29
C VAL A 276 3.43 1.84 -4.58
N LEU A 277 3.31 3.11 -4.96
CA LEU A 277 4.00 3.68 -6.12
C LEU A 277 5.52 3.56 -5.96
N SER A 278 6.07 3.89 -4.78
CA SER A 278 7.49 3.69 -4.48
C SER A 278 7.92 2.23 -4.54
N ALA A 279 7.08 1.28 -4.11
CA ALA A 279 7.39 -0.15 -4.21
C ALA A 279 7.52 -0.62 -5.67
N TYR A 280 6.75 -0.03 -6.60
CA TYR A 280 6.92 -0.31 -8.04
C TYR A 280 8.26 0.17 -8.58
N ALA A 281 8.88 1.21 -8.01
CA ALA A 281 10.22 1.65 -8.39
C ALA A 281 11.27 0.53 -8.17
N THR A 282 11.04 -0.33 -7.17
CA THR A 282 11.90 -1.45 -6.81
C THR A 282 11.52 -2.72 -7.58
N ALA A 283 10.24 -3.12 -7.52
CA ALA A 283 9.75 -4.37 -8.13
C ALA A 283 9.71 -4.34 -9.65
N ARG A 284 9.50 -3.14 -10.23
CA ARG A 284 9.43 -2.85 -11.67
C ARG A 284 8.58 -3.81 -12.51
N PRO A 285 7.34 -4.15 -12.11
CA PRO A 285 6.44 -4.88 -13.00
C PRO A 285 6.15 -4.02 -14.24
N GLY A 286 6.30 -4.60 -15.43
CA GLY A 286 6.18 -3.86 -16.68
C GLY A 286 4.81 -3.19 -16.89
N GLU A 287 3.73 -3.74 -16.32
CA GLU A 287 2.37 -3.19 -16.40
C GLU A 287 2.16 -1.91 -15.57
N ALA A 288 3.01 -1.65 -14.57
CA ALA A 288 2.83 -0.49 -13.70
C ALA A 288 3.25 0.81 -14.39
N ALA A 289 4.03 0.78 -15.47
CA ALA A 289 4.57 1.99 -16.09
C ALA A 289 3.46 2.99 -16.51
N ALA A 290 2.40 2.53 -17.18
CA ALA A 290 1.28 3.39 -17.56
C ALA A 290 0.54 3.94 -16.33
N VAL A 291 0.31 3.10 -15.31
CA VAL A 291 -0.35 3.50 -14.05
C VAL A 291 0.46 4.57 -13.31
N LEU A 292 1.79 4.47 -13.29
CA LEU A 292 2.65 5.48 -12.68
C LEU A 292 2.49 6.86 -13.36
N LEU A 293 2.32 6.89 -14.69
CA LEU A 293 2.07 8.15 -15.41
C LEU A 293 0.72 8.77 -15.05
N ASP A 294 -0.32 7.97 -14.78
CA ASP A 294 -1.63 8.50 -14.34
C ASP A 294 -1.54 9.28 -13.02
N PHE A 295 -0.56 8.95 -12.16
CA PHE A 295 -0.31 9.64 -10.90
C PHE A 295 0.81 10.70 -10.99
N SER A 296 1.44 10.87 -12.15
CA SER A 296 2.56 11.83 -12.34
C SER A 296 2.15 13.30 -12.24
N ASP A 297 0.85 13.59 -12.31
CA ASP A 297 0.25 14.91 -12.06
C ASP A 297 -0.81 14.86 -10.93
N ALA A 298 -0.72 13.92 -9.99
CA ALA A 298 -1.64 13.84 -8.87
C ALA A 298 -1.70 15.18 -8.09
N PRO A 299 -2.85 15.55 -7.50
CA PRO A 299 -2.97 16.78 -6.72
C PRO A 299 -2.07 16.74 -5.47
N ASP A 300 -2.07 15.61 -4.76
CA ASP A 300 -1.20 15.36 -3.61
C ASP A 300 0.28 15.33 -4.02
N ALA A 301 1.09 16.17 -3.38
CA ALA A 301 2.51 16.32 -3.70
C ALA A 301 3.34 15.07 -3.40
N THR A 302 3.01 14.34 -2.33
CA THR A 302 3.70 13.12 -1.95
C THR A 302 3.42 12.00 -2.94
N VAL A 303 2.16 11.82 -3.36
CA VAL A 303 1.77 10.85 -4.40
C VAL A 303 2.43 11.19 -5.73
N ARG A 304 2.37 12.46 -6.15
CA ARG A 304 2.99 12.94 -7.39
C ARG A 304 4.49 12.69 -7.41
N SER A 305 5.19 13.08 -6.34
CA SER A 305 6.63 12.84 -6.20
C SER A 305 6.96 11.35 -6.25
N ALA A 306 6.21 10.52 -5.53
CA ALA A 306 6.43 9.07 -5.53
C ALA A 306 6.21 8.44 -6.91
N ALA A 307 5.15 8.84 -7.63
CA ALA A 307 4.85 8.39 -8.98
C ALA A 307 5.97 8.75 -9.97
N ARG A 308 6.41 10.01 -9.96
CA ARG A 308 7.50 10.50 -10.83
C ARG A 308 8.80 9.78 -10.54
N SER A 309 9.23 9.72 -9.27
CA SER A 309 10.44 8.99 -8.89
C SER A 309 10.37 7.51 -9.25
N ALA A 310 9.21 6.87 -9.10
CA ALA A 310 9.02 5.48 -9.49
C ALA A 310 9.12 5.28 -11.01
N PHE A 311 8.51 6.16 -11.81
CA PHE A 311 8.59 6.07 -13.27
C PHE A 311 10.01 6.35 -13.78
N THR A 312 10.70 7.33 -13.20
CA THR A 312 12.12 7.60 -13.48
C THR A 312 12.98 6.35 -13.25
N ALA A 313 12.72 5.59 -12.19
CA ALA A 313 13.43 4.34 -11.93
C ALA A 313 13.23 3.26 -13.02
N TYR A 314 12.18 3.32 -13.84
CA TYR A 314 11.99 2.41 -14.97
C TYR A 314 12.86 2.79 -16.17
N VAL A 315 13.01 4.09 -16.43
CA VAL A 315 13.76 4.61 -17.58
C VAL A 315 15.26 4.69 -17.30
N GLU A 316 15.66 5.07 -16.08
CA GLU A 316 17.07 5.19 -15.66
C GLU A 316 17.62 3.93 -14.98
N GLY A 317 16.76 3.06 -14.45
CA GLY A 317 17.19 1.89 -13.68
C GLY A 317 18.09 0.93 -14.48
N PRO A 318 18.77 -0.04 -13.82
CA PRO A 318 19.65 -1.01 -14.47
C PRO A 318 19.01 -1.65 -15.70
N PRO A 319 19.79 -2.08 -16.70
CA PRO A 319 19.24 -2.72 -17.88
C PRO A 319 18.46 -3.99 -17.47
N PRO A 320 17.25 -4.20 -18.03
CA PRO A 320 16.43 -5.35 -17.72
C PRO A 320 17.14 -6.64 -18.16
N PRO A 321 17.02 -7.74 -17.40
CA PRO A 321 17.61 -9.01 -17.81
C PRO A 321 16.95 -9.50 -19.11
N THR A 322 17.75 -9.78 -20.13
CA THR A 322 17.29 -10.32 -21.41
C THR A 322 16.85 -11.78 -21.23
N LYS A 323 15.54 -11.99 -21.01
CA LYS A 323 14.96 -13.35 -21.04
C LYS A 323 14.57 -13.69 -22.48
N GLY A 324 15.55 -14.11 -23.27
CA GLY A 324 15.26 -14.76 -24.55
C GLY A 324 14.50 -16.07 -24.31
N ARG A 325 13.42 -16.32 -25.06
CA ARG A 325 12.77 -17.63 -25.10
C ARG A 325 12.78 -18.14 -26.53
N THR A 326 13.03 -19.43 -26.69
CA THR A 326 12.96 -20.09 -27.98
C THR A 326 11.50 -20.13 -28.44
N ILE A 327 11.17 -19.35 -29.47
CA ILE A 327 9.87 -19.40 -30.15
C ILE A 327 9.95 -20.36 -31.34
N ARG A 328 8.83 -21.04 -31.63
CA ARG A 328 8.70 -21.78 -32.88
C ARG A 328 8.27 -20.81 -33.98
N LEU A 329 9.07 -20.72 -35.02
CA LEU A 329 8.78 -19.93 -36.21
C LEU A 329 7.82 -20.71 -37.12
N LEU A 330 7.04 -19.97 -37.91
CA LEU A 330 6.26 -20.55 -39.01
C LEU A 330 7.25 -21.24 -39.98
N GLY A 331 7.10 -22.55 -40.17
CA GLY A 331 8.05 -23.40 -40.91
C GLY A 331 8.78 -24.45 -40.08
N GLY A 332 8.51 -24.54 -38.77
CA GLY A 332 9.02 -25.63 -37.91
C GLY A 332 10.41 -25.39 -37.32
N GLY A 333 11.08 -24.28 -37.68
CA GLY A 333 12.31 -23.82 -37.04
C GLY A 333 12.07 -23.25 -35.63
N THR A 334 13.10 -23.25 -34.81
CA THR A 334 13.10 -22.58 -33.51
C THR A 334 14.04 -21.38 -33.55
N GLY A 335 13.50 -20.18 -33.30
CA GLY A 335 14.28 -18.94 -33.19
C GLY A 335 14.32 -18.45 -31.75
N LEU A 336 15.36 -17.73 -31.36
CA LEU A 336 15.37 -16.95 -30.11
C LEU A 336 14.64 -15.63 -30.40
N ALA A 337 13.55 -15.37 -29.68
CA ALA A 337 12.91 -14.06 -29.68
C ALA A 337 12.76 -13.56 -28.24
N LEU A 338 12.78 -12.24 -28.08
CA LEU A 338 12.39 -11.58 -26.85
C LEU A 338 10.87 -11.80 -26.68
N ALA A 339 10.49 -12.68 -25.76
CA ALA A 339 9.08 -13.09 -25.62
C ALA A 339 8.19 -11.99 -25.03
N HIS A 340 8.78 -11.00 -24.35
CA HIS A 340 8.05 -9.89 -23.74
C HIS A 340 8.88 -8.61 -23.77
N LEU A 341 8.22 -7.48 -23.96
CA LEU A 341 8.80 -6.16 -23.76
C LEU A 341 9.32 -6.05 -22.32
N SER A 342 10.53 -5.53 -22.17
CA SER A 342 11.11 -5.22 -20.87
C SER A 342 10.34 -4.10 -20.17
N TYR A 343 10.54 -3.93 -18.86
CA TYR A 343 9.90 -2.83 -18.13
C TYR A 343 10.29 -1.46 -18.71
N ARG A 344 11.54 -1.29 -19.16
CA ARG A 344 12.03 -0.03 -19.76
C ARG A 344 11.35 0.22 -21.10
N GLN A 345 11.22 -0.81 -21.94
CA GLN A 345 10.50 -0.70 -23.22
C GLN A 345 9.01 -0.37 -23.01
N ARG A 346 8.35 -0.98 -22.02
CA ARG A 346 6.95 -0.66 -21.68
C ARG A 346 6.80 0.78 -21.15
N ALA A 347 7.76 1.25 -20.36
CA ALA A 347 7.78 2.66 -19.92
C ALA A 347 7.98 3.62 -21.10
N GLY A 348 8.91 3.31 -22.02
CA GLY A 348 9.11 4.08 -23.24
C GLY A 348 7.84 4.17 -24.11
N LEU A 349 7.12 3.06 -24.30
CA LEU A 349 5.84 3.07 -25.01
C LEU A 349 4.78 3.89 -24.27
N ALA A 350 4.67 3.72 -22.95
CA ALA A 350 3.67 4.43 -22.15
C ALA A 350 3.86 5.95 -22.18
N VAL A 351 5.09 6.46 -22.08
CA VAL A 351 5.36 7.91 -22.15
C VAL A 351 5.15 8.44 -23.57
N ARG A 352 5.53 7.68 -24.61
CA ARG A 352 5.27 8.07 -26.01
C ARG A 352 3.78 8.18 -26.31
N GLU A 353 2.99 7.18 -25.91
CA GLU A 353 1.53 7.19 -26.06
C GLU A 353 0.91 8.40 -25.35
N ARG A 354 1.35 8.68 -24.12
CA ARG A 354 0.91 9.83 -23.35
C ARG A 354 1.26 11.16 -24.03
N MET A 355 2.50 11.31 -24.49
CA MET A 355 2.96 12.52 -25.17
C MET A 355 2.26 12.71 -26.52
N ALA A 356 2.06 11.65 -27.29
CA ALA A 356 1.31 11.73 -28.56
C ALA A 356 -0.12 12.24 -28.34
N ALA A 357 -0.76 11.88 -27.23
CA ALA A 357 -2.11 12.31 -26.89
C ALA A 357 -2.20 13.74 -26.35
N GLU A 358 -1.24 14.15 -25.49
CA GLU A 358 -1.35 15.41 -24.72
C GLU A 358 -0.43 16.53 -25.23
N VAL A 359 0.71 16.19 -25.82
CA VAL A 359 1.79 17.13 -26.18
C VAL A 359 2.59 16.60 -27.40
N PRO A 360 1.94 16.44 -28.57
CA PRO A 360 2.56 15.86 -29.75
C PRO A 360 3.77 16.66 -30.26
N ASP A 361 3.77 17.98 -30.06
CA ASP A 361 4.84 18.87 -30.52
C ASP A 361 6.20 18.65 -29.82
N ARG A 362 6.22 18.01 -28.64
CA ARG A 362 7.46 17.66 -27.92
C ARG A 362 7.85 16.19 -28.09
N LEU A 363 7.13 15.42 -28.91
CA LEU A 363 7.41 14.01 -29.12
C LEU A 363 8.63 13.82 -30.05
N GLU A 364 9.65 13.13 -29.57
CA GLU A 364 10.78 12.72 -30.41
C GLU A 364 10.34 11.65 -31.44
N PRO A 365 10.95 11.63 -32.64
CA PRO A 365 10.66 10.60 -33.65
C PRO A 365 10.93 9.19 -33.15
N GLU A 366 10.33 8.19 -33.80
CA GLU A 366 10.64 6.78 -33.52
C GLU A 366 12.11 6.49 -33.81
N CYS A 367 12.72 5.74 -32.90
CA CYS A 367 14.12 5.37 -32.99
C CYS A 367 14.31 3.92 -32.51
N GLU A 368 15.15 3.16 -33.20
CA GLU A 368 15.43 1.77 -32.86
C GLU A 368 16.68 1.68 -31.98
N VAL A 369 16.56 0.97 -30.85
CA VAL A 369 17.66 0.82 -29.87
C VAL A 369 18.72 -0.16 -30.37
N GLU A 370 18.28 -1.22 -31.06
CA GLU A 370 19.16 -2.21 -31.66
C GLU A 370 19.16 -1.99 -33.16
N ARG A 371 20.33 -1.72 -33.73
CA ARG A 371 20.52 -1.55 -35.17
C ARG A 371 20.60 -2.92 -35.86
N GLU A 372 20.48 -2.94 -37.18
CA GLU A 372 20.59 -4.18 -37.98
C GLU A 372 21.92 -4.94 -37.78
N ASP A 373 22.97 -4.24 -37.34
CA ASP A 373 24.29 -4.81 -37.02
C ASP A 373 24.41 -5.35 -35.58
N GLY A 374 23.33 -5.30 -34.80
CA GLY A 374 23.29 -5.69 -33.38
C GLY A 374 23.96 -4.69 -32.44
N SER A 375 24.37 -3.51 -32.92
CA SER A 375 24.88 -2.44 -32.07
C SER A 375 23.76 -1.70 -31.37
N ILE A 376 24.01 -1.29 -30.12
CA ILE A 376 23.06 -0.49 -29.33
C ILE A 376 23.31 0.99 -29.65
N ASP A 377 22.28 1.68 -30.14
CA ASP A 377 22.32 3.13 -30.30
C ASP A 377 22.05 3.81 -28.96
N GLY A 378 23.11 4.35 -28.34
CA GLY A 378 23.01 5.03 -27.04
C GLY A 378 22.08 6.27 -27.07
N ALA A 379 21.92 6.93 -28.22
CA ALA A 379 20.99 8.05 -28.33
C ALA A 379 19.52 7.58 -28.26
N CYS A 380 19.23 6.42 -28.88
CA CYS A 380 17.94 5.76 -28.83
C CYS A 380 17.66 5.12 -27.47
N GLU A 381 18.68 4.52 -26.83
CA GLU A 381 18.55 3.92 -25.51
C GLU A 381 18.12 4.94 -24.44
N GLY A 382 18.65 6.17 -24.54
CA GLY A 382 18.31 7.28 -23.64
C GLY A 382 17.00 8.01 -23.98
N GLN A 383 16.31 7.68 -25.08
CA GLN A 383 15.08 8.37 -25.48
C GLN A 383 13.96 8.32 -24.42
N PRO A 384 13.65 7.17 -23.79
CA PRO A 384 12.60 7.10 -22.78
C PRO A 384 12.82 8.09 -21.62
N GLN A 385 14.07 8.30 -21.20
CA GLN A 385 14.40 9.25 -20.15
C GLN A 385 14.13 10.69 -20.60
N ARG A 386 14.64 11.10 -21.77
CA ARG A 386 14.42 12.47 -22.29
C ARG A 386 12.95 12.78 -22.50
N LEU A 387 12.18 11.84 -23.04
CA LEU A 387 10.73 11.98 -23.18
C LEU A 387 10.04 12.15 -21.83
N THR A 388 10.47 11.39 -20.82
CA THR A 388 9.95 11.50 -19.45
C THR A 388 10.23 12.88 -18.85
N GLU A 389 11.47 13.36 -18.96
CA GLU A 389 11.88 14.69 -18.49
C GLU A 389 11.08 15.79 -19.20
N ALA A 390 10.95 15.72 -20.52
CA ALA A 390 10.18 16.67 -21.31
C ALA A 390 8.69 16.68 -20.93
N TYR A 391 8.10 15.50 -20.69
CA TYR A 391 6.71 15.37 -20.27
C TYR A 391 6.49 15.92 -18.85
N PHE A 392 7.37 15.61 -17.89
CA PHE A 392 7.27 16.15 -16.53
C PHE A 392 7.48 17.66 -16.49
N ALA A 393 8.41 18.20 -17.29
CA ALA A 393 8.58 19.64 -17.44
C ALA A 393 7.30 20.31 -17.98
N TRP A 394 6.66 19.71 -19.00
CA TRP A 394 5.38 20.21 -19.52
C TRP A 394 4.27 20.19 -18.47
N LEU A 395 4.16 19.13 -17.66
CA LEU A 395 3.20 19.08 -16.56
C LEU A 395 3.45 20.18 -15.52
N ASP A 396 4.72 20.45 -15.21
CA ASP A 396 5.11 21.49 -14.26
C ASP A 396 4.84 22.90 -14.80
N GLU A 397 5.10 23.15 -16.08
CA GLU A 397 4.73 24.40 -16.77
C GLU A 397 3.21 24.62 -16.76
N ARG A 398 2.44 23.57 -17.09
CA ARG A 398 0.98 23.60 -17.08
C ARG A 398 0.43 23.91 -15.69
N ARG A 399 0.94 23.21 -14.66
CA ARG A 399 0.54 23.42 -13.27
C ARG A 399 0.91 24.82 -12.80
N THR A 400 2.13 25.27 -13.08
CA THR A 400 2.59 26.63 -12.74
C THR A 400 1.72 27.71 -13.39
N SER A 401 1.30 27.50 -14.64
CA SER A 401 0.43 28.42 -15.36
C SER A 401 -0.99 28.45 -14.78
N ALA A 402 -1.55 27.29 -14.46
CA ALA A 402 -2.86 27.19 -13.80
C ALA A 402 -2.84 27.82 -12.39
N ASP A 403 -1.77 27.58 -11.65
CA ASP A 403 -1.50 28.18 -10.34
C ASP A 403 -1.40 29.71 -10.43
N ALA A 404 -0.66 30.23 -11.42
CA ALA A 404 -0.56 31.67 -11.68
C ALA A 404 -1.92 32.29 -12.02
N GLN A 405 -2.69 31.65 -12.91
CA GLN A 405 -4.04 32.10 -13.26
C GLN A 405 -4.98 32.10 -12.04
N ALA A 406 -4.93 31.07 -11.21
CA ALA A 406 -5.76 30.99 -10.01
C ALA A 406 -5.42 32.10 -9.00
N ILE A 407 -4.13 32.47 -8.89
CA ILE A 407 -3.69 33.63 -8.12
C ILE A 407 -4.20 34.91 -8.77
N ASP A 408 -4.03 35.10 -10.07
CA ASP A 408 -4.53 36.29 -10.80
C ASP A 408 -6.03 36.50 -10.60
N ASP A 409 -6.81 35.42 -10.76
CA ASP A 409 -8.25 35.44 -10.56
C ASP A 409 -8.63 35.79 -9.11
N ALA A 410 -7.84 35.33 -8.14
CA ALA A 410 -8.03 35.68 -6.73
C ALA A 410 -7.64 37.13 -6.45
N LEU A 411 -6.57 37.65 -7.04
CA LEU A 411 -6.10 39.02 -6.87
C LEU A 411 -7.01 40.06 -7.54
N ALA A 412 -7.71 39.66 -8.59
CA ALA A 412 -8.67 40.49 -9.31
C ALA A 412 -9.97 40.77 -8.51
N ASP A 413 -10.21 40.07 -7.40
CA ASP A 413 -11.38 40.34 -6.55
C ASP A 413 -11.23 41.71 -5.87
N PRO A 414 -12.21 42.63 -6.00
CA PRO A 414 -12.11 43.97 -5.41
C PRO A 414 -12.22 43.94 -3.89
N ASP A 415 -12.75 42.87 -3.28
CA ASP A 415 -12.92 42.74 -1.84
C ASP A 415 -11.69 42.03 -1.23
N VAL A 416 -10.93 42.77 -0.40
CA VAL A 416 -9.72 42.30 0.27
C VAL A 416 -9.95 41.03 1.08
N GLU A 417 -11.09 40.89 1.78
CA GLU A 417 -11.38 39.70 2.59
C GLU A 417 -11.68 38.49 1.69
N ARG A 418 -12.36 38.70 0.57
CA ARG A 418 -12.58 37.64 -0.43
C ARG A 418 -11.29 37.21 -1.10
N ARG A 419 -10.38 38.16 -1.42
CA ARG A 419 -9.03 37.85 -1.92
C ARG A 419 -8.30 36.93 -0.95
N VAL A 420 -8.20 37.33 0.31
CA VAL A 420 -7.54 36.54 1.36
C VAL A 420 -8.17 35.15 1.48
N ALA A 421 -9.50 35.05 1.51
CA ALA A 421 -10.19 33.76 1.62
C ALA A 421 -9.98 32.84 0.40
N ARG A 422 -9.81 33.40 -0.81
CA ARG A 422 -9.47 32.62 -2.02
C ARG A 422 -8.01 32.18 -1.98
N LEU A 423 -7.08 33.07 -1.62
CA LEU A 423 -5.66 32.75 -1.50
C LEU A 423 -5.40 31.71 -0.39
N ASP A 424 -6.10 31.79 0.74
CA ASP A 424 -6.03 30.79 1.81
C ASP A 424 -6.45 29.40 1.30
N ARG A 425 -7.54 29.31 0.52
CA ARG A 425 -7.98 28.05 -0.09
C ARG A 425 -6.94 27.48 -1.05
N LEU A 426 -6.30 28.33 -1.85
CA LEU A 426 -5.24 27.92 -2.77
C LEU A 426 -4.01 27.40 -2.01
N LEU A 427 -3.56 28.09 -0.95
CA LEU A 427 -2.41 27.68 -0.14
C LEU A 427 -2.68 26.41 0.68
N VAL A 428 -3.92 26.17 1.10
CA VAL A 428 -4.31 24.91 1.75
C VAL A 428 -4.24 23.75 0.75
N GLY A 429 -4.71 23.96 -0.48
CA GLY A 429 -4.66 22.93 -1.54
C GLY A 429 -3.26 22.69 -2.10
N ASN A 430 -2.40 23.71 -2.11
CA ASN A 430 -1.03 23.63 -2.59
C ASN A 430 -0.09 24.51 -1.73
N PRO A 431 0.46 23.98 -0.62
CA PRO A 431 1.38 24.74 0.22
C PRO A 431 2.67 25.17 -0.49
N ALA A 432 3.02 24.55 -1.63
CA ALA A 432 4.18 24.91 -2.43
C ALA A 432 3.93 26.11 -3.37
N LEU A 433 2.70 26.63 -3.43
CA LEU A 433 2.29 27.82 -4.21
C LEU A 433 2.87 29.15 -3.67
N ALA A 434 3.93 29.11 -2.87
CA ALA A 434 4.50 30.28 -2.22
C ALA A 434 5.11 31.26 -3.26
N ARG A 435 4.30 32.23 -3.71
CA ARG A 435 4.69 33.40 -4.50
C ARG A 435 4.75 34.61 -3.58
N ALA A 436 5.80 34.67 -2.76
CA ALA A 436 5.89 35.64 -1.67
C ALA A 436 5.73 37.08 -2.18
N ASP A 437 6.34 37.40 -3.32
CA ASP A 437 6.25 38.66 -4.03
C ASP A 437 4.81 39.12 -4.33
N ARG A 438 3.92 38.18 -4.67
CA ARG A 438 2.52 38.48 -5.05
C ARG A 438 1.55 38.42 -3.88
N LEU A 439 1.76 37.49 -2.96
CA LEU A 439 0.81 37.17 -1.89
C LEU A 439 0.99 38.06 -0.66
N VAL A 440 2.24 38.39 -0.31
CA VAL A 440 2.56 39.18 0.90
C VAL A 440 1.90 40.56 0.89
N PRO A 441 1.89 41.33 -0.22
CA PRO A 441 1.21 42.62 -0.25
C PRO A 441 -0.27 42.55 0.12
N VAL A 442 -0.99 41.51 -0.33
CA VAL A 442 -2.42 41.33 -0.03
C VAL A 442 -2.64 41.02 1.44
N TYR A 443 -1.82 40.14 2.03
CA TYR A 443 -1.93 39.83 3.45
C TYR A 443 -1.60 41.05 4.33
N ARG A 444 -0.67 41.90 3.89
CA ARG A 444 -0.34 43.15 4.58
C ARG A 444 -1.48 44.16 4.49
N GLU A 445 -2.02 44.40 3.30
CA GLU A 445 -3.18 45.27 3.09
C GLU A 445 -4.38 44.81 3.95
N ALA A 446 -4.65 43.51 3.96
CA ALA A 446 -5.71 42.93 4.79
C ALA A 446 -5.43 43.09 6.31
N ALA A 447 -4.17 42.98 6.72
CA ALA A 447 -3.78 43.19 8.12
C ALA A 447 -3.97 44.65 8.54
N GLU A 448 -3.58 45.60 7.69
CA GLU A 448 -3.78 47.04 7.91
C GLU A 448 -5.28 47.37 7.99
N ALA A 449 -6.09 46.82 7.09
CA ALA A 449 -7.54 46.97 7.11
C ALA A 449 -8.17 46.37 8.37
N ALA A 450 -7.69 45.21 8.84
CA ALA A 450 -8.14 44.60 10.09
C ALA A 450 -7.75 45.46 11.31
N GLN A 451 -6.52 45.99 11.32
CA GLN A 451 -6.04 46.86 12.39
C GLN A 451 -6.83 48.17 12.46
N ALA A 452 -7.15 48.78 11.32
CA ALA A 452 -7.99 49.98 11.24
C ALA A 452 -9.42 49.75 11.80
N ARG A 453 -9.93 48.52 11.71
CA ARG A 453 -11.22 48.11 12.31
C ARG A 453 -11.11 47.71 13.79
N GLY A 454 -9.92 47.73 14.37
CA GLY A 454 -9.67 47.32 15.75
C GLY A 454 -9.56 45.80 15.96
N ASP A 455 -9.46 45.00 14.88
CA ASP A 455 -9.27 43.55 14.96
C ASP A 455 -7.78 43.18 14.97
N ALA A 456 -7.14 43.45 16.11
CA ALA A 456 -5.72 43.22 16.32
C ALA A 456 -5.33 41.73 16.21
N ALA A 457 -6.25 40.82 16.54
CA ALA A 457 -6.02 39.38 16.45
C ALA A 457 -5.93 38.92 14.98
N ARG A 458 -6.87 39.37 14.14
CA ARG A 458 -6.85 39.07 12.71
C ARG A 458 -5.63 39.69 12.02
N ALA A 459 -5.29 40.94 12.35
CA ALA A 459 -4.10 41.61 11.83
C ALA A 459 -2.82 40.80 12.13
N GLY A 460 -2.65 40.36 13.38
CA GLY A 460 -1.54 39.50 13.79
C GLY A 460 -1.47 38.19 12.99
N GLN A 461 -2.59 37.48 12.83
CA GLN A 461 -2.64 36.23 12.06
C GLN A 461 -2.21 36.42 10.59
N LEU A 462 -2.68 37.49 9.94
CA LEU A 462 -2.35 37.81 8.55
C LEU A 462 -0.87 38.16 8.40
N LEU A 463 -0.31 38.94 9.34
CA LEU A 463 1.12 39.26 9.37
C LEU A 463 1.99 38.02 9.62
N ARG A 464 1.56 37.06 10.44
CA ARG A 464 2.27 35.77 10.58
C ARG A 464 2.28 34.97 9.28
N LYS A 465 1.16 34.95 8.54
CA LYS A 465 1.10 34.28 7.23
C LYS A 465 2.06 34.94 6.24
N ALA A 466 2.04 36.27 6.16
CA ALA A 466 2.98 37.03 5.34
C ALA A 466 4.44 36.72 5.72
N ALA A 467 4.77 36.76 7.02
CA ALA A 467 6.10 36.43 7.52
C ALA A 467 6.56 35.03 7.07
N ARG A 468 5.71 34.01 7.20
CA ARG A 468 6.02 32.63 6.81
C ARG A 468 6.29 32.47 5.31
N LEU A 469 5.56 33.22 4.47
CA LEU A 469 5.78 33.21 3.02
C LEU A 469 7.10 33.88 2.65
N THR A 470 7.50 34.93 3.37
CA THR A 470 8.72 35.71 3.10
C THR A 470 9.99 35.10 3.71
N GLU A 471 9.89 34.38 4.83
CA GLU A 471 11.03 33.93 5.66
C GLU A 471 12.08 33.11 4.88
N ARG A 472 11.65 32.33 3.88
CA ARG A 472 12.56 31.47 3.09
C ARG A 472 13.41 32.26 2.09
N GLU A 473 12.84 33.31 1.50
CA GLU A 473 13.50 34.08 0.43
C GLU A 473 14.17 35.35 0.97
N GLN A 474 13.55 36.00 1.96
CA GLN A 474 14.00 37.25 2.55
C GLN A 474 13.87 37.18 4.08
N PRO A 475 14.81 36.51 4.78
CA PRO A 475 14.73 36.27 6.21
C PRO A 475 14.50 37.53 7.05
N HIS A 476 15.19 38.63 6.71
CA HIS A 476 15.04 39.91 7.40
C HIS A 476 13.62 40.50 7.26
N ALA A 477 13.07 40.54 6.05
CA ALA A 477 11.71 41.03 5.83
C ALA A 477 10.66 40.12 6.51
N GLY A 478 10.89 38.80 6.52
CA GLY A 478 10.06 37.85 7.27
C GLY A 478 10.11 38.10 8.78
N GLN A 479 11.28 38.39 9.32
CA GLN A 479 11.49 38.72 10.74
C GLN A 479 10.79 40.03 11.13
N GLU A 480 10.87 41.07 10.31
CA GLU A 480 10.13 42.33 10.52
C GLU A 480 8.61 42.11 10.57
N LEU A 481 8.06 41.33 9.63
CA LEU A 481 6.64 40.99 9.62
C LEU A 481 6.24 40.16 10.84
N ARG A 482 7.13 39.29 11.32
CA ARG A 482 6.93 38.50 12.54
C ARG A 482 6.91 39.39 13.79
N VAL A 483 7.77 40.39 13.87
CA VAL A 483 7.76 41.40 14.95
C VAL A 483 6.45 42.19 14.90
N GLN A 484 6.04 42.67 13.73
CA GLN A 484 4.76 43.39 13.57
C GLN A 484 3.57 42.53 13.99
N ALA A 485 3.57 41.24 13.66
CA ALA A 485 2.54 40.30 14.10
C ALA A 485 2.47 40.17 15.62
N LEU A 486 3.63 40.06 16.30
CA LEU A 486 3.70 39.98 17.75
C LEU A 486 3.18 41.26 18.43
N LEU A 487 3.50 42.43 17.88
CA LEU A 487 3.02 43.72 18.39
C LEU A 487 1.50 43.88 18.20
N ALA A 488 0.96 43.47 17.04
CA ALA A 488 -0.47 43.45 16.79
C ALA A 488 -1.19 42.54 17.80
N GLU A 489 -0.69 41.33 18.03
CA GLU A 489 -1.30 40.40 18.98
C GLU A 489 -1.19 40.83 20.45
N ALA A 490 -0.09 41.48 20.83
CA ALA A 490 0.07 42.08 22.16
C ALA A 490 -0.99 43.15 22.46
N SER A 491 -1.52 43.78 21.41
CA SER A 491 -2.56 44.81 21.48
C SER A 491 -3.98 44.26 21.62
N VAL A 492 -4.19 42.94 21.62
CA VAL A 492 -5.50 42.32 21.79
C VAL A 492 -6.08 42.63 23.18
N PRO A 493 -7.30 43.20 23.30
CA PRO A 493 -7.86 43.68 24.58
C PRO A 493 -8.06 42.58 25.64
N ARG A 494 -8.33 41.34 25.22
CA ARG A 494 -8.59 40.20 26.12
C ARG A 494 -7.33 39.41 26.48
N LEU A 495 -6.16 39.88 26.09
CA LEU A 495 -4.90 39.18 26.37
C LEU A 495 -4.52 39.37 27.85
N THR A 496 -4.08 38.30 28.52
CA THR A 496 -3.60 38.38 29.89
C THR A 496 -2.32 39.23 29.98
N PRO A 497 -2.03 39.88 31.12
CA PRO A 497 -0.79 40.64 31.31
C PRO A 497 0.46 39.79 31.04
N ASP A 498 0.44 38.51 31.41
CA ASP A 498 1.54 37.57 31.17
C ASP A 498 1.69 37.23 29.69
N GLY A 499 0.58 36.96 29.00
CA GLY A 499 0.59 36.72 27.55
C GLY A 499 1.13 37.92 26.78
N ARG A 500 0.73 39.14 27.18
CA ARG A 500 1.24 40.39 26.59
C ARG A 500 2.76 40.52 26.80
N ARG A 501 3.24 40.33 28.03
CA ARG A 501 4.68 40.37 28.34
C ARG A 501 5.48 39.35 27.53
N MET A 502 4.94 38.13 27.37
CA MET A 502 5.58 37.08 26.58
C MET A 502 5.71 37.44 25.10
N LEU A 503 4.66 38.01 24.50
CA LEU A 503 4.69 38.44 23.09
C LEU A 503 5.67 39.60 22.88
N LEU A 504 5.64 40.61 23.75
CA LEU A 504 6.56 41.76 23.69
C LEU A 504 8.02 41.35 23.90
N SER A 505 8.31 40.51 24.90
CA SER A 505 9.66 39.95 25.12
C SER A 505 10.13 39.09 23.93
N SER A 506 9.22 38.41 23.24
CA SER A 506 9.56 37.67 22.03
C SER A 506 9.84 38.60 20.85
N ALA A 507 9.13 39.72 20.74
CA ALA A 507 9.43 40.76 19.75
C ALA A 507 10.79 41.42 20.03
N GLU A 508 11.10 41.73 21.28
CA GLU A 508 12.35 42.37 21.70
C GLU A 508 13.57 41.50 21.41
N ARG A 509 13.45 40.18 21.66
CA ARG A 509 14.49 39.22 21.28
C ARG A 509 14.69 39.09 19.78
N LEU A 510 13.63 39.30 18.99
CA LEU A 510 13.69 39.22 17.53
C LEU A 510 14.19 40.52 16.91
N ALA A 511 13.92 41.69 17.48
CA ALA A 511 14.39 42.97 16.95
C ALA A 511 14.67 43.95 18.10
N PRO A 512 15.82 43.81 18.80
CA PRO A 512 16.13 44.61 19.99
C PRO A 512 16.33 46.10 19.69
N GLU A 513 16.66 46.43 18.43
CA GLU A 513 16.91 47.80 17.98
C GLU A 513 15.67 48.44 17.31
N ASP A 514 14.52 47.75 17.27
CA ASP A 514 13.30 48.26 16.63
C ASP A 514 12.54 49.19 17.60
N PRO A 515 12.38 50.49 17.28
CA PRO A 515 11.77 51.46 18.20
C PRO A 515 10.26 51.23 18.43
N ARG A 516 9.64 50.28 17.73
CA ARG A 516 8.22 49.92 17.90
C ARG A 516 7.98 48.87 18.99
N VAL A 517 9.04 48.15 19.40
CA VAL A 517 9.02 47.13 20.45
C VAL A 517 9.37 47.76 21.79
#